data_AF-A0A161XQU3-F1
#
_entry.id   AF-A0A161XQU3-F1
#
_cell.length_a   1.000
_cell.length_b   1.000
_cell.length_c   1.000
_cell.angle_alpha   90.00
_cell.angle_beta   90.00
_cell.angle_gamma   90.00
#
_symmetry.space_group_name_H-M   'P 1'
#
loop_
_entity.id
_entity.type
_entity.pdbx_description
1 polymer ?
#
loop_
_entity_poly.entity_id
_entity_poly.type
_entity_poly.pdbx_seq_one_letter_code
_entity_poly.pdbx_strand_id
1 'polypeptide(L)' 'MIKTYKRETAWALLAALLVLCGFDLWSGGGSAAQYWAELLTTPVFLFAGGAFGLDVVAKQWPKKTRQPQDFG' A
#
# COMPACT_ATOMS: atom_id res chain seq x y z
N MET A 1 2.05 15.97 -13.69
CA MET A 1 1.67 14.70 -13.03
C MET A 1 2.46 14.60 -11.73
N ILE A 2 1.82 14.68 -10.57
CA ILE A 2 2.48 14.41 -9.28
C ILE A 2 2.61 12.89 -9.17
N LYS A 3 3.82 12.35 -9.32
CA LYS A 3 4.08 10.91 -9.13
C LYS A 3 3.60 10.48 -7.75
N THR A 4 2.79 9.43 -7.69
CA THR A 4 2.22 8.93 -6.44
C THR A 4 3.22 8.01 -5.74
N TYR A 5 4.36 8.56 -5.32
CA TYR A 5 5.46 7.84 -4.66
C TYR A 5 4.95 6.97 -3.49
N LYS A 6 3.96 7.45 -2.74
CA LYS A 6 3.33 6.70 -1.63
C LYS A 6 2.74 5.35 -2.09
N ARG A 7 2.10 5.31 -3.26
CA ARG A 7 1.47 4.10 -3.81
C ARG A 7 2.52 3.12 -4.33
N GLU A 8 3.53 3.63 -5.03
CA GLU A 8 4.65 2.82 -5.54
C GLU A 8 5.44 2.21 -4.39
N THR A 9 5.72 2.98 -3.33
CA THR A 9 6.36 2.47 -2.11
C THR A 9 5.51 1.41 -1.42
N ALA A 10 4.18 1.59 -1.34
CA ALA A 10 3.30 0.58 -0.74
C ALA A 10 3.34 -0.74 -1.51
N TRP A 11 3.29 -0.68 -2.84
CA TRP A 11 3.45 -1.86 -3.69
C TRP A 11 4.82 -2.52 -3.55
N ALA A 12 5.89 -1.73 -3.51
CA ALA A 12 7.24 -2.26 -3.33
C ALA A 12 7.41 -2.98 -1.98
N LEU A 13 6.88 -2.40 -0.90
CA LEU A 13 6.95 -3.00 0.44
C LEU A 13 6.12 -4.28 0.54
N LEU A 14 4.92 -4.31 -0.05
CA LEU A 14 4.09 -5.51 -0.11
C LEU A 14 4.75 -6.61 -0.95
N ALA A 15 5.35 -6.26 -2.09
CA ALA A 15 6.09 -7.20 -2.92
C ALA A 15 7.32 -7.78 -2.19
N ALA A 16 8.07 -6.93 -1.48
CA ALA A 16 9.20 -7.38 -0.67
C ALA A 16 8.78 -8.34 0.44
N LEU A 17 7.67 -8.03 1.14
CA LEU A 17 7.11 -8.92 2.17
C LEU A 17 6.66 -10.26 1.57
N LEU A 18 5.99 -10.23 0.41
CA LEU A 18 5.59 -11.44 -0.31
C LEU A 18 6.79 -12.31 -0.69
N VAL A 19 7.88 -11.70 -1.19
CA VAL A 19 9.12 -12.41 -1.52
C VAL A 19 9.75 -13.04 -0.28
N LEU A 20 9.78 -12.33 0.85
CA LEU A 20 10.28 -12.88 2.11
C LEU A 20 9.49 -14.11 2.55
N CYS A 21 8.16 -14.02 2.54
CA CYS A 21 7.29 -15.15 2.87
C CYS A 21 7.48 -16.31 1.90
N GLY A 22 7.57 -16.04 0.59
CA GLY A 22 7.80 -17.05 -0.43
C GLY A 22 9.16 -17.73 -0.31
N PHE A 23 10.20 -16.97 0.05
CA PHE A 23 11.53 -17.50 0.32
C PHE A 23 11.54 -18.39 1.56
N ASP A 24 10.87 -17.99 2.64
CA ASP A 24 10.78 -18.82 3.84
C ASP A 24 10.10 -20.16 3.55
N LEU A 25 8.98 -20.14 2.82
CA LEU A 25 8.27 -21.35 2.36
C LEU A 25 9.17 -22.23 1.48
N TRP A 26 9.93 -21.64 0.54
CA TRP A 26 10.90 -22.38 -0.28
C TRP A 26 11.99 -23.03 0.57
N SER A 27 12.50 -22.29 1.57
CA SER A 27 13.63 -22.71 2.40
C SER A 27 13.28 -23.80 3.44
N GLY A 28 11.99 -24.14 3.59
CA GLY A 28 11.53 -25.17 4.52
C GLY A 28 11.19 -24.65 5.93
N GLY A 29 11.06 -23.32 6.10
CA GLY A 29 10.68 -22.68 7.36
C GLY A 29 11.82 -22.56 8.39
N GLY A 30 11.62 -21.69 9.38
CA GLY A 30 12.63 -21.43 10.43
C GLY A 30 13.84 -20.63 9.95
N SER A 31 13.73 -19.98 8.79
CA SER A 31 14.80 -19.16 8.23
C SER A 31 14.79 -17.75 8.85
N ALA A 32 15.88 -17.01 8.68
CA ALA A 32 15.91 -15.59 9.03
C ALA A 32 14.82 -14.78 8.29
N ALA A 33 14.37 -15.25 7.11
CA ALA A 33 13.31 -14.58 6.36
C ALA A 33 11.96 -14.62 7.09
N GLN A 34 11.66 -15.69 7.85
CA GLN A 34 10.47 -15.75 8.69
C GLN A 34 10.47 -14.63 9.74
N TYR A 35 11.57 -14.46 10.46
CA TYR A 35 11.71 -13.43 11.50
C TYR A 35 11.52 -12.03 10.93
N TRP A 36 12.16 -11.74 9.80
CA TRP A 36 12.00 -10.45 9.13
C TRP A 36 10.58 -10.25 8.58
N ALA A 37 9.93 -11.29 8.06
CA ALA A 37 8.56 -11.22 7.56
C ALA A 37 7.58 -10.91 8.70
N GLU A 38 7.69 -11.58 9.83
CA GLU A 38 6.85 -11.32 11.02
C GLU A 38 7.03 -9.88 11.52
N LEU A 39 8.29 -9.41 11.63
CA LEU A 39 8.60 -8.05 12.08
C LEU A 39 8.07 -6.97 11.12
N LEU A 40 8.15 -7.21 9.81
CA LEU A 40 7.74 -6.25 8.78
C LEU A 40 6.24 -6.29 8.46
N THR A 41 5.54 -7.38 8.79
CA THR A 41 4.12 -7.56 8.45
C THR A 41 3.27 -6.39 8.95
N THR A 42 3.26 -6.12 10.25
CA THR A 42 2.43 -5.06 10.84
C THR A 42 2.70 -3.67 10.25
N PRO A 43 3.95 -3.16 10.21
CA PRO A 43 4.21 -1.82 9.66
C PRO A 43 3.94 -1.73 8.15
N VAL A 44 4.20 -2.79 7.38
CA VAL A 44 3.94 -2.80 5.92
C VAL A 44 2.44 -2.75 5.64
N PHE A 45 1.63 -3.55 6.33
CA PHE A 45 0.17 -3.53 6.15
C PHE A 45 -0.46 -2.22 6.64
N LEU A 46 0.04 -1.66 7.75
CA LEU A 46 -0.42 -0.35 8.24
C LEU A 46 -0.11 0.75 7.23
N PHE A 47 1.12 0.77 6.69
CA PHE A 47 1.51 1.74 5.67
C PHE A 47 0.69 1.58 4.38
N ALA A 48 0.52 0.34 3.90
CA ALA A 48 -0.27 0.06 2.71
C ALA A 48 -1.73 0.50 2.89
N GLY A 49 -2.35 0.14 4.02
CA GLY A 49 -3.70 0.56 4.38
C GLY A 49 -3.85 2.08 4.40
N GLY A 50 -2.89 2.80 4.98
CA GLY A 50 -2.85 4.26 4.93
C GLY A 50 -2.66 4.81 3.52
N ALA A 51 -1.71 4.28 2.75
CA ALA A 51 -1.39 4.76 1.41
C ALA A 51 -2.56 4.57 0.43
N PHE A 52 -3.23 3.41 0.46
CA PHE A 52 -4.38 3.14 -0.39
C PHE A 52 -5.67 3.74 0.17
N GLY A 53 -5.91 3.61 1.48
CA GLY A 53 -7.10 4.12 2.14
C GLY A 53 -7.21 5.64 2.07
N LEU A 54 -6.12 6.37 2.34
CA LEU A 54 -6.11 7.83 2.21
C LEU A 54 -6.30 8.27 0.75
N ASP A 55 -5.78 7.51 -0.23
CA ASP A 55 -5.99 7.83 -1.65
C ASP A 55 -7.46 7.65 -2.06
N VAL A 56 -8.13 6.60 -1.58
CA VAL A 56 -9.57 6.39 -1.80
C VAL A 56 -10.39 7.48 -1.10
N VAL A 57 -10.12 7.75 0.18
CA VAL A 57 -10.82 8.80 0.93
C VAL A 57 -10.64 10.17 0.29
N ALA A 58 -9.43 10.53 -0.15
CA ALA A 58 -9.18 11.79 -0.83
C ALA A 58 -9.92 11.92 -2.17
N LYS A 59 -10.10 10.80 -2.89
CA LYS A 59 -10.86 10.75 -4.15
C LYS A 59 -12.38 10.76 -3.94
N GLN A 60 -12.86 10.15 -2.86
CA GLN A 60 -14.28 10.10 -2.50
C GLN A 60 -14.74 11.30 -1.68
N TRP A 61 -13.82 12.08 -1.10
CA TRP A 61 -14.15 13.31 -0.40
C TRP A 61 -14.95 14.20 -1.35
N PRO A 62 -16.17 14.63 -0.99
CA PRO A 62 -16.99 15.43 -1.87
C PRO A 62 -16.22 16.71 -2.19
N LYS A 63 -15.62 16.74 -3.39
CA LYS A 63 -15.29 18.02 -3.99
C LYS A 63 -16.63 18.70 -4.13
N LYS A 64 -16.83 19.75 -3.34
CA LYS A 64 -17.81 20.79 -3.61
C LYS A 64 -17.39 21.50 -4.89
N THR A 65 -17.33 20.78 -6.01
CA THR A 65 -17.37 21.36 -7.33
C THR A 65 -18.80 21.88 -7.48
N ARG A 66 -18.98 23.15 -7.15
CA ARG A 66 -19.92 23.99 -7.90
C ARG A 66 -19.56 23.78 -9.36
N GLN A 67 -20.29 22.94 -10.06
CA GLN A 67 -20.39 23.13 -11.50
C GLN A 67 -21.25 24.40 -11.67
N PRO A 68 -20.80 25.42 -12.41
CA PRO A 68 -21.73 26.40 -12.94
C PRO A 68 -22.70 25.60 -13.81
N GLN A 69 -23.99 25.68 -13.51
CA GLN A 69 -25.01 25.26 -14.47
C GLN A 69 -24.91 26.23 -15.64
N ASP A 70 -24.24 25.83 -16.72
CA ASP A 70 -24.43 26.49 -18.00
C ASP A 70 -25.85 26.13 -18.47
N PHE A 71 -26.75 27.09 -18.28
CA PHE A 71 -28.00 27.15 -19.03
C PHE A 71 -27.65 27.70 -20.42
N GLY A 72 -27.61 26.81 -21.41
CA GLY A 72 -27.47 27.13 -22.83
C GLY A 72 -28.14 26.06 -23.66
#